data_AF-A0A4Y2CYB0-F1
#
_entry.id   AF-A0A4Y2CYB0-F1
#
_cell.length_a   1.000
_cell.length_b   1.000
_cell.length_c   1.000
_cell.angle_alpha   90.00
_cell.angle_beta   90.00
_cell.angle_gamma   90.00
#
_symmetry.space_group_name_H-M   'P 1'
#
loop_
_entity.id
_entity.type
_entity.pdbx_description
1 polymer ?
#
loop_
_entity_poly.entity_id
_entity_poly.type
_entity_poly.pdbx_seq_one_letter_code
_entity_poly.pdbx_strand_id
1 'polypeptide(L)'
;MISCVRPCTSRARTNFPSPPFTGSLHNFDKTKPIDELKLVKYDYTSIMHYGEYAFSKEPGKLKTMKAKDGKTTIEDPYDKPGLTDNDIDLVKKLYKCK
;
A
#
# COMPACT_ATOMS: atom_id res chain seq x y z
N MET A 1 -9.64 11.81 7.15
CA MET A 1 -9.06 10.53 7.61
C MET A 1 -8.80 9.69 6.38
N ILE A 2 -7.56 9.67 5.90
CA ILE A 2 -7.17 8.81 4.78
C ILE A 2 -6.59 7.55 5.42
N SER A 3 -7.46 6.58 5.68
CA SER A 3 -7.05 5.25 6.15
C SER A 3 -6.54 4.46 4.94
N CYS A 4 -5.43 3.74 5.14
CA CYS A 4 -4.85 2.71 4.25
C CYS A 4 -5.94 1.97 3.44
N VAL A 5 -6.09 2.27 2.14
CA VAL A 5 -7.24 1.75 1.33
C VAL A 5 -6.98 0.34 0.79
N ARG A 6 -5.76 -0.18 0.88
CA ARG A 6 -5.51 -1.60 0.68
C ARG A 6 -4.71 -2.15 1.86
N PRO A 7 -5.18 -3.22 2.53
CA PRO A 7 -4.40 -3.90 3.56
C PRO A 7 -3.01 -4.26 3.02
N CYS A 8 -1.99 -4.10 3.86
CA CYS A 8 -0.72 -4.78 3.69
C CYS A 8 -0.97 -6.31 3.65
N THR A 9 -1.24 -6.84 2.47
CA THR A 9 -1.44 -8.27 2.25
C THR A 9 -0.13 -9.01 2.52
N SER A 10 -0.17 -10.34 2.59
CA SER A 10 1.02 -11.20 2.75
C SER A 10 2.10 -11.04 1.65
N ARG A 11 1.86 -10.18 0.65
CA ARG A 11 2.79 -9.81 -0.42
C ARG A 11 3.53 -8.49 -0.20
N ALA A 12 3.03 -7.55 0.58
CA ALA A 12 3.85 -6.43 1.05
C ALA A 12 4.55 -6.84 2.35
N ARG A 13 5.86 -6.64 2.42
CA ARG A 13 6.60 -6.93 3.66
C ARG A 13 6.74 -5.62 4.42
N THR A 14 6.04 -5.51 5.56
CA THR A 14 6.39 -4.55 6.61
C THR A 14 7.60 -5.09 7.36
N ASN A 15 8.75 -5.09 6.68
CA ASN A 15 10.00 -5.10 7.42
C ASN A 15 10.10 -3.70 7.99
N PHE A 16 9.91 -3.54 9.29
CA PHE A 16 10.26 -2.32 10.01
C PHE A 16 11.74 -2.42 10.40
N PRO A 17 12.71 -2.01 9.56
CA PRO A 17 14.09 -1.83 10.02
C PRO A 17 14.16 -0.74 11.11
N SER A 18 13.13 0.09 11.23
CA SER A 18 12.92 1.02 12.34
C SER A 18 11.42 1.16 12.63
N PRO A 19 11.02 1.37 13.89
CA PRO A 19 9.63 1.58 14.24
C PRO A 19 9.13 2.88 13.58
N PRO A 20 7.93 2.90 12.98
CA PRO A 20 7.29 4.11 12.49
C PRO A 20 7.04 5.06 13.68
N PHE A 21 6.62 6.29 13.39
CA PHE A 21 6.20 7.20 14.45
C PHE A 21 5.15 6.51 15.35
N THR A 22 5.27 6.62 16.68
CA THR A 22 4.49 5.79 17.61
C THR A 22 2.97 5.95 17.45
N GLY A 23 2.52 7.14 17.03
CA GLY A 23 1.11 7.41 16.74
C GLY A 23 0.58 6.86 15.41
N SER A 24 1.44 6.39 14.50
CA SER A 24 1.06 5.99 13.14
C SER A 24 1.09 4.48 12.90
N LEU A 25 1.39 3.68 13.94
CA LEU A 25 1.43 2.21 13.86
C LEU A 25 0.11 1.61 13.33
N HIS A 26 -1.02 2.17 13.75
CA HIS A 26 -2.36 1.71 13.35
C HIS A 26 -2.60 1.79 11.82
N ASN A 27 -1.83 2.60 11.08
CA ASN A 27 -1.94 2.67 9.62
C ASN A 27 -1.42 1.42 8.91
N PHE A 28 -0.64 0.59 9.61
CA PHE A 28 -0.06 -0.64 9.09
C PHE A 28 -0.83 -1.89 9.56
N ASP A 29 -1.94 -1.72 10.27
CA ASP A 29 -2.78 -2.84 10.68
C ASP A 29 -3.41 -3.52 9.46
N LYS A 30 -3.31 -4.84 9.43
CA LYS A 30 -3.84 -5.63 8.32
C LYS A 30 -5.35 -5.77 8.47
N THR A 31 -6.08 -5.49 7.41
CA THR A 31 -7.49 -5.87 7.29
C THR A 31 -7.63 -7.38 7.45
N LYS A 32 -8.69 -7.80 8.13
CA LYS A 32 -8.99 -9.22 8.34
C LYS A 32 -9.24 -9.89 6.99
N PRO A 33 -8.82 -11.16 6.79
CA PRO A 33 -8.98 -11.86 5.51
C PRO A 33 -10.42 -11.94 5.00
N ILE A 34 -11.40 -11.93 5.91
CA ILE A 34 -12.83 -12.02 5.58
C ILE A 34 -13.41 -10.71 5.05
N ASP A 35 -12.80 -9.58 5.41
CA ASP A 35 -13.18 -8.24 4.98
C ASP A 35 -12.36 -7.79 3.76
N GLU A 36 -11.45 -8.64 3.28
CA GLU A 36 -10.51 -8.33 2.21
C GLU A 36 -11.11 -8.62 0.83
N LEU A 37 -11.40 -7.55 0.09
CA LEU A 37 -11.94 -7.65 -1.26
C LEU A 37 -10.86 -7.97 -2.31
N LYS A 38 -10.71 -9.25 -2.66
CA LYS A 38 -9.70 -9.76 -3.62
C LYS A 38 -10.19 -9.83 -5.07
N LEU A 39 -10.58 -8.70 -5.65
CA LEU A 39 -11.08 -8.65 -7.04
C LEU A 39 -9.98 -8.56 -8.12
N VAL A 40 -8.81 -8.06 -7.74
CA VAL A 40 -7.64 -7.89 -8.62
C VAL A 40 -6.37 -8.32 -7.88
N LYS A 41 -5.30 -8.57 -8.63
CA LYS A 41 -3.99 -8.89 -8.05
C LYS A 41 -3.44 -7.69 -7.27
N TYR A 42 -2.62 -7.97 -6.25
CA TYR A 42 -1.93 -6.93 -5.50
C TYR A 42 -0.94 -6.19 -6.40
N ASP A 43 -0.99 -4.87 -6.39
CA ASP A 43 -0.19 -4.00 -7.24
C ASP A 43 0.59 -2.99 -6.38
N TYR A 44 1.91 -2.99 -6.50
CA TYR A 44 2.80 -2.08 -5.79
C TYR A 44 2.78 -0.66 -6.40
N THR A 45 2.40 -0.53 -7.67
CA THR A 45 2.31 0.76 -8.37
C THR A 45 0.91 1.36 -8.29
N SER A 46 -0.04 0.71 -7.60
CA SER A 46 -1.37 1.24 -7.35
C SER A 46 -1.30 2.62 -6.70
N ILE A 47 -2.18 3.53 -7.14
CA ILE A 47 -2.30 4.89 -6.59
C ILE A 47 -2.69 4.88 -5.10
N MET A 48 -3.32 3.79 -4.65
CA MET A 48 -3.75 3.61 -3.27
C MET A 48 -2.66 3.06 -2.34
N HIS A 49 -1.46 2.78 -2.87
CA HIS A 49 -0.34 2.26 -2.10
C HIS A 49 0.56 3.40 -1.60
N TYR A 50 0.83 3.43 -0.29
CA TYR A 50 1.81 4.35 0.31
C TYR A 50 3.25 4.04 -0.12
N GLY A 51 4.13 5.04 -0.14
CA GLY A 51 5.55 4.88 -0.48
C GLY A 51 6.39 4.20 0.60
N GLU A 52 7.62 3.82 0.25
CA GLU A 52 8.54 3.09 1.14
C GLU A 52 8.87 3.81 2.45
N TYR A 53 8.77 5.14 2.49
CA TYR A 53 9.13 5.98 3.64
C TYR A 53 7.92 6.51 4.41
N ALA A 54 6.71 6.07 4.07
CA ALA A 54 5.49 6.55 4.70
C ALA A 54 5.55 6.34 6.22
N PHE A 55 5.25 7.41 6.97
CA PHE A 55 5.26 7.43 8.44
C PHE A 55 6.59 7.03 9.11
N SER A 56 7.70 7.12 8.35
CA SER A 56 9.04 6.90 8.88
C SER A 56 9.42 7.99 9.89
N LYS A 57 10.20 7.62 10.90
CA LYS A 57 10.82 8.57 11.83
C LYS A 57 11.87 9.46 11.15
N GLU A 58 12.51 8.94 10.09
CA GLU A 58 13.49 9.67 9.29
C GLU A 58 13.25 9.39 7.80
N PRO A 59 12.41 10.22 7.14
CA PRO A 59 12.11 10.10 5.72
C PRO A 59 13.41 10.12 4.87
N GLY A 60 13.50 9.24 3.87
CA GLY A 60 14.65 9.15 2.98
C GLY A 60 15.83 8.30 3.49
N LYS A 61 15.86 7.93 4.78
CA LYS A 61 16.88 7.01 5.32
C LYS A 61 16.28 5.69 5.80
N LEU A 62 15.15 5.77 6.50
CA LEU A 62 14.54 4.61 7.14
C LEU A 62 13.26 4.21 6.40
N LYS A 63 13.29 3.08 5.70
CA LYS A 63 12.12 2.52 5.02
C LYS A 63 11.19 1.85 6.03
N THR A 64 9.88 2.06 5.92
CA THR A 64 8.85 1.38 6.72
C THR A 64 8.21 0.22 5.97
N MET A 65 8.25 0.27 4.63
CA MET A 65 7.71 -0.76 3.75
C MET A 65 8.70 -1.13 2.67
N LYS A 66 8.67 -2.39 2.24
CA LYS A 66 9.44 -2.88 1.11
C LYS A 66 8.63 -3.90 0.32
N ALA A 67 8.71 -3.86 -1.00
CA ALA A 67 8.15 -4.90 -1.84
C ALA A 67 8.80 -6.25 -1.52
N LYS A 68 8.00 -7.32 -1.51
CA LYS A 68 8.50 -8.66 -1.15
C LYS A 68 9.37 -9.28 -2.24
N ASP A 69 9.24 -8.80 -3.48
CA ASP A 69 10.16 -9.13 -4.57
C ASP A 69 11.56 -8.54 -4.36
N GLY A 70 11.70 -7.54 -3.48
CA GLY A 70 12.94 -6.84 -3.18
C GLY A 70 13.50 -5.99 -4.31
N LYS A 71 12.78 -5.86 -5.43
CA LYS A 71 13.19 -5.15 -6.65
C LYS A 71 12.32 -3.94 -6.95
N THR A 72 11.05 -4.00 -6.58
CA THR A 72 10.10 -2.92 -6.87
C THR A 72 10.24 -1.81 -5.84
N THR A 73 10.59 -0.61 -6.29
CA THR A 73 10.53 0.61 -5.48
C THR A 73 9.08 1.04 -5.34
N ILE A 74 8.64 1.26 -4.10
CA ILE A 74 7.27 1.72 -3.83
C ILE A 74 7.29 3.24 -3.69
N GLU A 75 6.83 3.92 -4.73
CA GLU A 75 6.70 5.39 -4.73
C GLU A 75 5.46 5.84 -3.98
N ASP A 76 5.47 7.09 -3.50
CA ASP A 76 4.31 7.71 -2.88
C ASP A 76 3.24 8.08 -3.91
N PRO A 77 1.96 8.22 -3.50
CA PRO A 77 0.86 8.50 -4.44
C PRO A 77 1.03 9.76 -5.28
N TYR A 78 1.73 10.77 -4.77
CA TYR A 78 1.94 12.04 -5.47
C TYR A 78 3.00 11.96 -6.59
N ASP A 79 3.90 10.97 -6.53
CA ASP A 79 4.93 10.73 -7.55
C ASP A 79 4.42 9.82 -8.69
N LYS A 80 3.25 9.18 -8.49
CA LYS A 80 2.68 8.26 -9.48
C LYS A 80 1.97 9.05 -10.60
N PRO A 81 2.06 8.59 -11.86
CA PRO A 81 1.46 9.28 -13.00
C PRO A 81 -0.08 9.25 -13.00
N GLY A 82 -0.71 8.36 -12.24
CA GLY A 82 -2.16 8.24 -12.14
C GLY A 82 -2.65 6.86 -11.70
N LEU A 83 -3.90 6.54 -12.04
CA LEU A 83 -4.49 5.23 -11.78
C LEU A 83 -3.87 4.17 -12.70
N THR A 84 -3.55 3.02 -12.14
CA THR A 84 -3.14 1.84 -12.90
C THR A 84 -4.35 1.13 -13.51
N ASP A 85 -4.12 0.29 -14.53
CA ASP A 85 -5.17 -0.55 -15.10
C ASP A 85 -5.81 -1.46 -14.04
N ASN A 86 -5.03 -1.93 -13.06
CA ASN A 86 -5.54 -2.71 -11.93
C ASN A 86 -6.48 -1.92 -11.02
N ASP A 87 -6.23 -0.62 -10.83
CA ASP A 87 -7.10 0.27 -10.07
C ASP A 87 -8.40 0.53 -10.83
N ILE A 88 -8.31 0.77 -12.14
CA ILE A 88 -9.47 0.95 -13.01
C ILE A 88 -10.33 -0.32 -13.02
N ASP A 89 -9.72 -1.49 -13.16
CA ASP A 89 -10.41 -2.78 -13.15
C ASP A 89 -11.04 -3.09 -11.79
N LEU A 90 -10.39 -2.73 -10.69
CA LEU A 90 -10.97 -2.85 -9.36
C LEU A 90 -12.25 -2.02 -9.27
N VAL A 91 -12.23 -0.76 -9.68
CA VAL A 91 -13.39 0.14 -9.66
C VAL A 91 -14.50 -0.39 -10.56
N LYS A 92 -14.17 -0.81 -11.79
CA LYS A 92 -15.15 -1.40 -12.72
C LYS A 92 -15.83 -2.64 -12.14
N LYS A 93 -15.06 -3.54 -11.51
CA LYS A 93 -15.60 -4.75 -10.85
C LYS A 93 -16.43 -4.40 -9.61
N LEU A 94 -15.99 -3.43 -8.82
CA LEU A 94 -16.69 -2.99 -7.61
C LEU A 94 -18.07 -2.41 -7.94
N TYR A 95 -18.14 -1.53 -8.94
CA TYR A 95 -19.38 -0.86 -9.37
C TYR A 95 -20.14 -1.59 -10.48
N LYS A 96 -19.65 -2.75 -10.94
CA LYS A 96 -20.25 -3.55 -12.02
C LYS A 96 -20.45 -2.73 -13.31
N CYS A 97 -19.49 -1.87 -13.63
CA CYS A 97 -19.48 -1.10 -14.87
C CYS A 97 -19.41 -2.06 -16.06
N LYS A 98 -20.30 -1.86 -17.04
CA LYS A 98 -20.36 -2.62 -18.29
C LYS A 98 -19.81 -1.78 -19.43
#